data_AF-A0A9E6MQB6-F1
#
_entry.id   AF-A0A9E6MQB6-F1
#
_cell.length_a   1.000
_cell.length_b   1.000
_cell.length_c   1.000
_cell.angle_alpha   90.00
_cell.angle_beta   90.00
_cell.angle_gamma   90.00
#
_symmetry.space_group_name_H-M   'P 1'
#
loop_
_entity.id
_entity.type
_entity.pdbx_description
1 polymer ?
#
loop_
_entity_poly.entity_id
_entity_poly.type
_entity_poly.pdbx_seq_one_letter_code
_entity_poly.pdbx_strand_id
1 'polypeptide(L)'
;MDTRLTRAKRWTPFAVAGASLALAATISVTGAYAYFTTYASALGGHTLQLEAQTTIHEDFANWTKTVVVENLGDGPCYVRVAAFSPESFPLTYAGDGWTDGGDGYWYYDKLLAGHEKTAELHIGIKAPEQDFDQDFSVVVVHESTIVSNADGTGGDWTALDSSVSDAFEKEAASE
;
A
#
# COMPACT_ATOMS: atom_id res chain seq x y z
N MET A 1 -45.95 4.64 -69.13
CA MET A 1 -44.69 3.95 -68.81
C MET A 1 -44.70 3.65 -67.33
N ASP A 2 -44.89 2.37 -67.03
CA ASP A 2 -45.01 1.73 -65.71
C ASP A 2 -43.78 2.04 -64.81
N THR A 3 -43.87 2.06 -63.49
CA THR A 3 -43.91 0.82 -62.68
C THR A 3 -44.18 1.13 -61.20
N ARG A 4 -44.83 0.15 -60.55
CA ARG A 4 -45.04 0.01 -59.09
C ARG A 4 -43.70 -0.07 -58.33
N LEU A 5 -43.72 0.10 -57.00
CA LEU A 5 -43.10 -0.75 -55.96
C LEU A 5 -43.14 -0.03 -54.60
N THR A 6 -44.10 -0.38 -53.73
CA THR A 6 -43.98 -1.16 -52.48
C THR A 6 -43.53 -0.39 -51.23
N ARG A 7 -44.45 -0.34 -50.26
CA ARG A 7 -44.33 0.23 -48.93
C ARG A 7 -43.30 -0.56 -48.11
N ALA A 8 -42.16 0.04 -47.78
CA ALA A 8 -41.16 -0.60 -46.93
C ALA A 8 -41.66 -0.72 -45.48
N LYS A 9 -41.58 -1.94 -44.95
CA LYS A 9 -41.99 -2.36 -43.60
C LYS A 9 -41.16 -1.61 -42.55
N ARG A 10 -41.81 -0.78 -41.74
CA ARG A 10 -41.19 0.00 -40.64
C ARG A 10 -40.85 -0.95 -39.50
N TRP A 11 -39.57 -1.30 -39.33
CA TRP A 11 -39.12 -2.14 -38.22
C TRP A 11 -38.88 -1.26 -36.99
N THR A 12 -39.47 -1.70 -35.88
CA THR A 12 -39.53 -1.10 -34.56
C THR A 12 -38.14 -0.94 -33.92
N PRO A 13 -37.85 0.18 -33.22
CA PRO A 13 -36.56 0.45 -32.59
C PRO A 13 -36.42 -0.29 -31.24
N PHE A 14 -36.69 -1.59 -31.19
CA PHE A 14 -36.53 -2.40 -29.97
C PHE A 14 -35.29 -3.31 -29.97
N ALA A 15 -34.58 -3.44 -31.09
CA ALA A 15 -33.44 -4.35 -31.20
C ALA A 15 -32.12 -3.81 -30.62
N VAL A 16 -32.00 -2.50 -30.36
CA VAL A 16 -30.73 -1.89 -29.93
C VAL A 16 -30.65 -1.73 -28.39
N ALA A 17 -31.78 -1.72 -27.68
CA ALA A 17 -31.79 -1.54 -26.22
C ALA A 17 -31.46 -2.82 -25.42
N GLY A 18 -31.48 -4.00 -26.04
CA GLY A 18 -31.22 -5.27 -25.36
C GLY A 18 -29.74 -5.64 -25.23
N ALA A 19 -28.87 -5.11 -26.10
CA ALA A 19 -27.47 -5.51 -26.16
C ALA A 19 -26.56 -4.77 -25.16
N SER A 20 -26.96 -3.60 -24.66
CA SER A 20 -26.17 -2.82 -23.69
C SER A 20 -26.31 -3.30 -22.24
N LEU A 21 -27.44 -3.95 -21.90
CA LEU A 21 -27.66 -4.51 -20.56
C LEU A 21 -26.86 -5.79 -20.29
N ALA A 22 -26.34 -6.46 -21.31
CA ALA A 22 -25.58 -7.69 -21.15
C ALA A 22 -24.12 -7.46 -20.73
N LEU A 23 -23.55 -6.27 -20.97
CA LEU A 23 -22.14 -5.99 -20.66
C LEU A 23 -21.90 -5.47 -19.24
N ALA A 24 -22.95 -5.07 -18.52
CA ALA A 24 -22.83 -4.55 -17.14
C ALA A 24 -22.85 -5.65 -16.06
N ALA A 25 -23.10 -6.91 -16.43
CA ALA A 25 -23.38 -7.98 -15.48
C ALA A 25 -22.19 -8.89 -15.15
N THR A 26 -20.99 -8.66 -15.71
CA THR A 26 -19.86 -9.61 -15.55
C THR A 26 -18.59 -9.04 -14.93
N ILE A 27 -18.63 -7.83 -14.35
CA ILE A 27 -17.52 -7.35 -13.53
C ILE A 27 -17.88 -7.51 -12.05
N SER A 28 -18.07 -8.75 -11.62
CA SER A 28 -17.82 -9.11 -10.23
C SER A 28 -16.30 -9.07 -10.03
N VAL A 29 -15.77 -7.94 -9.56
CA VAL A 29 -14.43 -7.91 -8.97
C VAL A 29 -14.52 -8.65 -7.64
N THR A 30 -14.48 -9.98 -7.69
CA THR A 30 -14.27 -10.78 -6.49
C THR A 30 -12.80 -10.67 -6.13
N GLY A 31 -12.48 -9.75 -5.21
CA GLY A 31 -11.12 -9.53 -4.69
C GLY A 31 -10.34 -8.49 -5.47
N ALA A 32 -10.38 -7.24 -5.00
CA ALA A 32 -9.36 -6.25 -5.36
C ALA A 32 -8.05 -6.62 -4.66
N TYR A 33 -7.16 -7.32 -5.35
CA TYR A 33 -5.77 -7.46 -4.92
C TYR A 33 -5.04 -6.17 -5.33
N ALA A 34 -4.79 -5.28 -4.37
CA ALA A 34 -3.99 -4.08 -4.63
C ALA A 34 -2.52 -4.49 -4.80
N TYR A 35 -2.06 -4.56 -6.04
CA TYR A 35 -0.64 -4.70 -6.35
C TYR A 35 0.02 -3.34 -6.21
N PHE A 36 0.68 -3.09 -5.07
CA PHE A 36 1.61 -1.97 -4.95
C PHE A 36 2.91 -2.34 -5.68
N THR A 37 2.97 -2.08 -6.98
CA THR A 37 4.20 -2.18 -7.75
C THR A 37 4.83 -0.80 -7.87
N THR A 38 5.95 -0.58 -7.18
CA THR A 38 6.80 0.57 -7.51
C THR A 38 7.53 0.24 -8.81
N TYR A 39 7.22 0.95 -9.90
CA TYR A 39 7.89 0.84 -11.20
C TYR A 39 8.49 2.21 -11.52
N ALA A 40 9.77 2.40 -11.25
CA ALA A 40 10.51 3.57 -11.68
C ALA A 40 11.35 3.20 -12.92
N SER A 41 10.99 3.73 -14.09
CA SER A 41 11.83 3.70 -15.29
C SER A 41 12.35 5.12 -15.53
N ALA A 42 13.64 5.33 -15.34
CA ALA A 42 14.31 6.61 -15.60
C ALA A 42 15.26 6.47 -16.81
N LEU A 43 15.09 7.33 -17.81
CA LEU A 43 15.97 7.46 -18.97
C LEU A 43 17.12 8.43 -18.60
N GLY A 44 18.14 7.93 -17.92
CA GLY A 44 19.33 8.70 -17.52
C GLY A 44 20.11 7.98 -16.41
N GLY A 45 21.41 7.77 -16.61
CA GLY A 45 22.23 6.92 -15.74
C GLY A 45 22.83 7.65 -14.54
N HIS A 46 22.08 7.71 -13.43
CA HIS A 46 22.64 7.82 -12.08
C HIS A 46 22.30 6.53 -11.31
N THR A 47 23.26 5.98 -10.57
CA THR A 47 23.02 4.81 -9.70
C THR A 47 22.15 5.25 -8.52
N LEU A 48 20.84 5.09 -8.66
CA LEU A 48 19.94 5.06 -7.51
C LEU A 48 20.25 3.78 -6.74
N GLN A 49 20.90 3.91 -5.59
CA GLN A 49 20.99 2.82 -4.61
C GLN A 49 19.61 2.70 -3.97
N LEU A 50 18.73 1.92 -4.61
CA LEU A 50 17.42 1.58 -4.09
C LEU A 50 17.59 0.76 -2.81
N GLU A 51 17.59 1.50 -1.71
CA GLU A 51 16.89 1.29 -0.44
C GLU A 51 17.09 -0.05 0.30
N ALA A 52 16.78 -0.04 1.60
CA ALA A 52 16.90 -1.22 2.43
C ALA A 52 16.04 -2.36 1.86
N GLN A 53 16.63 -3.53 1.65
CA GLN A 53 15.91 -4.67 1.10
C GLN A 53 15.07 -5.30 2.21
N THR A 54 13.89 -4.75 2.51
CA THR A 54 13.01 -5.29 3.56
C THR A 54 11.82 -6.06 2.99
N THR A 55 11.41 -7.12 3.66
CA THR A 55 10.19 -7.87 3.38
C THR A 55 9.33 -7.97 4.64
N ILE A 56 8.02 -8.04 4.46
CA ILE A 56 7.06 -8.18 5.56
C ILE A 56 6.49 -9.59 5.60
N HIS A 57 6.43 -10.14 6.80
CA HIS A 57 5.77 -11.38 7.12
C HIS A 57 4.55 -11.08 7.97
N GLU A 58 3.40 -11.59 7.54
CA GLU A 58 2.13 -11.37 8.21
C GLU A 58 1.45 -12.71 8.48
N ASP A 59 1.03 -12.92 9.73
CA ASP A 59 0.16 -14.03 10.10
C ASP A 59 -1.13 -13.48 10.72
N PHE A 60 -2.22 -14.22 10.57
CA PHE A 60 -3.51 -13.82 11.12
C PHE A 60 -4.15 -14.94 11.92
N ALA A 61 -4.34 -14.69 13.20
CA ALA A 61 -5.04 -15.60 14.10
C ALA A 61 -5.75 -14.82 15.21
N ASN A 62 -6.91 -15.31 15.67
CA ASN A 62 -7.62 -14.77 16.83
C ASN A 62 -7.84 -13.25 16.76
N TRP A 63 -8.33 -12.74 15.62
CA TRP A 63 -8.57 -11.30 15.41
C TRP A 63 -7.33 -10.42 15.56
N THR A 64 -6.13 -11.01 15.43
CA THR A 64 -4.87 -10.31 15.56
C THR A 64 -4.01 -10.61 14.34
N LYS A 65 -3.51 -9.56 13.69
CA LYS A 65 -2.51 -9.67 12.64
C LYS A 65 -1.14 -9.49 13.27
N THR A 66 -0.29 -10.51 13.19
CA THR A 66 1.08 -10.46 13.68
C THR A 66 1.98 -10.05 12.52
N VAL A 67 2.72 -8.95 12.71
CA VAL A 67 3.58 -8.36 11.68
C VAL A 67 5.03 -8.45 12.12
N VAL A 68 5.88 -8.94 11.22
CA VAL A 68 7.34 -8.96 11.38
C VAL A 68 7.97 -8.45 10.09
N VAL A 69 8.88 -7.49 10.21
CA VAL A 69 9.66 -7.00 9.06
C VAL A 69 11.06 -7.60 9.12
N GLU A 70 11.52 -8.16 8.01
CA GLU A 70 12.84 -8.76 7.84
C GLU A 70 13.68 -7.89 6.90
N ASN A 71 14.90 -7.57 7.32
CA ASN A 71 15.88 -6.89 6.48
C ASN A 71 16.75 -7.94 5.78
N LEU A 72 16.58 -8.08 4.47
CA LEU A 72 17.36 -8.95 3.59
C LEU A 72 18.66 -8.29 3.10
N GLY A 73 18.82 -6.99 3.35
CA GLY A 73 20.03 -6.24 2.99
C GLY A 73 21.16 -6.45 3.99
N ASP A 74 22.37 -6.04 3.61
CA ASP A 74 23.56 -6.14 4.48
C ASP A 74 23.67 -4.99 5.49
N GLY A 75 23.03 -3.84 5.20
CA GLY A 75 23.13 -2.63 5.99
C GLY A 75 21.93 -2.43 6.95
N PRO A 76 22.12 -1.71 8.07
CA PRO A 76 21.04 -1.41 8.98
C PRO A 76 20.02 -0.43 8.36
N CYS A 77 18.75 -0.58 8.75
CA CYS A 77 17.67 0.29 8.30
C CYS A 77 16.72 0.69 9.45
N TYR A 78 16.02 1.80 9.26
CA TYR A 78 14.82 2.13 10.03
C TYR A 78 13.60 1.46 9.43
N VAL A 79 12.63 1.11 10.26
CA VAL A 79 11.38 0.47 9.86
C VAL A 79 10.21 1.16 10.54
N ARG A 80 9.15 1.43 9.77
CA ARG A 80 7.84 1.83 10.27
C ARG A 80 6.72 1.06 9.59
N VAL A 81 5.61 0.89 10.31
CA VAL A 81 4.44 0.13 9.85
C VAL A 81 3.17 0.95 10.06
N ALA A 82 2.31 1.00 9.06
CA ALA A 82 0.96 1.53 9.16
C ALA A 82 -0.06 0.43 8.83
N ALA A 83 -1.24 0.49 9.44
CA ALA A 83 -2.33 -0.42 9.11
C ALA A 83 -3.64 0.33 8.93
N PHE A 84 -4.43 -0.12 7.95
CA PHE A 84 -5.66 0.50 7.52
C PHE A 84 -6.80 -0.51 7.60
N SER A 85 -7.89 -0.09 8.23
CA SER A 85 -9.09 -0.89 8.46
C SER A 85 -10.32 0.01 8.31
N PRO A 86 -11.49 -0.51 7.92
CA PRO A 86 -12.72 0.28 7.95
C PRO A 86 -13.00 0.82 9.35
N GLU A 87 -13.68 1.97 9.43
CA GLU A 87 -14.00 2.65 10.70
C GLU A 87 -14.76 1.75 11.70
N SER A 88 -15.58 0.83 11.20
CA SER A 88 -16.32 -0.14 12.01
C SER A 88 -15.44 -1.21 12.68
N PHE A 89 -14.16 -1.30 12.29
CA PHE A 89 -13.18 -2.26 12.80
C PHE A 89 -11.93 -1.54 13.30
N PRO A 90 -12.01 -0.84 14.45
CA PRO A 90 -10.90 -0.08 14.97
C PRO A 90 -9.72 -0.99 15.34
N LEU A 91 -8.51 -0.51 15.07
CA LEU A 91 -7.28 -1.23 15.32
C LEU A 91 -6.70 -0.89 16.70
N THR A 92 -6.04 -1.87 17.30
CA THR A 92 -5.20 -1.72 18.49
C THR A 92 -3.85 -2.33 18.25
N TYR A 93 -2.82 -1.81 18.90
CA TYR A 93 -1.46 -2.21 18.67
C TYR A 93 -0.80 -2.62 19.99
N ALA A 94 0.01 -3.66 19.93
CA ALA A 94 0.88 -4.09 21.01
C ALA A 94 2.15 -4.70 20.43
N GLY A 95 3.30 -4.43 21.01
CA GLY A 95 4.56 -4.99 20.54
C GLY A 95 5.73 -4.37 21.30
N ASP A 96 6.61 -5.23 21.82
CA ASP A 96 7.81 -4.75 22.48
C ASP A 96 8.77 -4.16 21.45
N GLY A 97 9.33 -2.98 21.74
CA GLY A 97 10.24 -2.30 20.82
C GLY A 97 9.52 -1.56 19.67
N TRP A 98 8.23 -1.26 19.82
CA TRP A 98 7.47 -0.46 18.89
C TRP A 98 6.84 0.75 19.60
N THR A 99 6.91 1.91 18.95
CA THR A 99 6.36 3.17 19.46
C THR A 99 5.35 3.78 18.49
N ASP A 100 4.20 4.23 19.00
CA ASP A 100 3.23 5.02 18.24
C ASP A 100 3.81 6.41 17.92
N GLY A 101 3.93 6.74 16.63
CA GLY A 101 4.40 8.06 16.19
C GLY A 101 3.34 9.14 16.23
N GLY A 102 2.06 8.80 16.41
CA GLY A 102 0.94 9.75 16.39
C GLY A 102 0.57 10.27 14.99
N ASP A 103 1.22 9.77 13.94
CA ASP A 103 1.01 10.09 12.53
C ASP A 103 0.36 8.95 11.74
N GLY A 104 -0.11 7.91 12.44
CA GLY A 104 -0.65 6.68 11.86
C GLY A 104 0.39 5.59 11.59
N TYR A 105 1.66 5.85 11.92
CA TYR A 105 2.73 4.85 11.84
C TYR A 105 3.20 4.41 13.23
N TRP A 106 3.55 3.13 13.32
CA TRP A 106 4.26 2.51 14.43
C TRP A 106 5.71 2.31 14.03
N TYR A 107 6.62 2.80 14.86
CA TYR A 107 8.04 2.86 14.59
C TYR A 107 8.76 1.77 15.37
N TYR A 108 9.63 1.00 14.70
CA TYR A 108 10.50 0.08 15.42
C TYR A 108 11.61 0.87 16.11
N ASP A 109 11.75 0.69 17.42
CA ASP A 109 12.58 1.56 18.28
C ASP A 109 14.08 1.45 17.98
N LYS A 110 14.50 0.38 17.30
CA LYS A 110 15.91 0.05 17.05
C LYS A 110 16.21 0.10 15.56
N LEU A 111 17.48 0.33 15.24
CA LEU A 111 18.00 -0.01 13.93
C LEU A 111 17.86 -1.52 13.69
N LEU A 112 17.20 -1.88 12.59
CA LEU A 112 17.10 -3.26 12.16
C LEU A 112 18.37 -3.61 11.38
N ALA A 113 19.25 -4.40 11.97
CA ALA A 113 20.49 -4.81 11.31
C ALA A 113 20.22 -5.65 10.06
N GLY A 114 21.22 -5.76 9.20
CA GLY A 114 21.14 -6.61 8.02
C GLY A 114 20.91 -8.07 8.41
N HIS A 115 20.07 -8.77 7.65
CA HIS A 115 19.65 -10.17 7.88
C HIS A 115 18.91 -10.41 9.20
N GLU A 116 18.41 -9.36 9.87
CA GLU A 116 17.62 -9.48 11.09
C GLU A 116 16.12 -9.24 10.88
N LYS A 117 15.33 -9.58 11.92
CA LYS A 117 13.88 -9.38 12.00
C LYS A 117 13.53 -8.44 13.15
N THR A 118 12.49 -7.63 12.95
CA THR A 118 11.90 -6.86 14.05
C THR A 118 11.32 -7.80 15.10
N ALA A 119 11.07 -7.27 16.30
CA ALA A 119 10.10 -7.86 17.19
C ALA A 119 8.70 -7.85 16.55
N GLU A 120 7.81 -8.71 17.04
CA GLU A 120 6.44 -8.79 16.54
C GLU A 120 5.65 -7.52 16.91
N LEU A 121 4.97 -6.95 15.91
CA LEU A 121 3.91 -5.98 16.12
C LEU A 121 2.55 -6.70 15.98
N HIS A 122 1.76 -6.71 17.05
CA HIS A 122 0.44 -7.31 17.08
C HIS A 122 -0.61 -6.23 16.82
N ILE A 123 -1.33 -6.38 15.72
CA ILE A 123 -2.41 -5.48 15.29
C ILE A 123 -3.73 -6.18 15.55
N GLY A 124 -4.34 -5.88 16.70
CA GLY A 124 -5.65 -6.37 17.09
C GLY A 124 -6.76 -5.65 16.34
N ILE A 125 -7.68 -6.42 15.75
CA ILE A 125 -8.86 -5.93 15.06
C ILE A 125 -10.04 -6.07 16.02
N LYS A 126 -10.62 -4.96 16.47
CA LYS A 126 -11.81 -5.01 17.31
C LYS A 126 -13.03 -5.33 16.45
N ALA A 127 -13.66 -6.47 16.71
CA ALA A 127 -14.92 -6.83 16.09
C ALA A 127 -16.05 -5.92 16.61
N PRO A 128 -16.99 -5.49 15.74
CA PRO A 128 -18.16 -4.74 16.14
C PRO A 128 -19.09 -5.60 17.02
N GLU A 129 -19.86 -4.96 17.90
CA GLU A 129 -20.83 -5.65 18.77
C GLU A 129 -22.04 -6.19 18.00
N GLN A 130 -22.27 -5.70 16.78
CA GLN A 130 -23.36 -6.14 15.92
C GLN A 130 -22.83 -7.14 14.89
N ASP A 131 -23.67 -8.12 14.54
CA ASP A 131 -23.38 -9.05 13.45
C ASP A 131 -23.09 -8.26 12.17
N PHE A 132 -21.93 -8.52 11.57
CA PHE A 132 -21.50 -7.95 10.31
C PHE A 132 -21.47 -9.06 9.26
N ASP A 133 -22.19 -8.85 8.15
CA ASP A 133 -22.40 -9.85 7.10
C ASP A 133 -21.59 -9.58 5.82
N GLN A 134 -20.72 -8.57 5.85
CA GLN A 134 -19.88 -8.18 4.72
C GLN A 134 -18.43 -8.62 4.92
N ASP A 135 -17.74 -8.87 3.81
CA ASP A 135 -16.30 -9.06 3.82
C ASP A 135 -15.60 -7.70 3.94
N PHE A 136 -14.48 -7.66 4.66
CA PHE A 136 -13.64 -6.47 4.77
C PHE A 136 -12.15 -6.84 4.72
N SER A 137 -11.31 -5.84 4.44
CA SER A 137 -9.87 -6.00 4.36
C SER A 137 -9.16 -5.13 5.38
N VAL A 138 -8.13 -5.69 6.02
CA VAL A 138 -7.15 -4.94 6.82
C VAL A 138 -5.81 -5.00 6.11
N VAL A 139 -5.34 -3.84 5.67
CA VAL A 139 -4.10 -3.68 4.91
C VAL A 139 -3.00 -3.21 5.84
N VAL A 140 -1.83 -3.84 5.78
CA VAL A 140 -0.64 -3.39 6.49
C VAL A 140 0.37 -2.96 5.44
N VAL A 141 0.98 -1.81 5.67
CA VAL A 141 2.04 -1.24 4.83
C VAL A 141 3.25 -1.03 5.72
N HIS A 142 4.43 -1.33 5.21
CA HIS A 142 5.68 -1.00 5.87
C HIS A 142 6.56 -0.14 4.97
N GLU A 143 7.40 0.66 5.60
CA GLU A 143 8.41 1.47 4.94
C GLU A 143 9.74 1.27 5.65
N SER A 144 10.83 1.33 4.90
CA SER A 144 12.17 1.25 5.44
C SER A 144 13.14 2.18 4.71
N THR A 145 14.19 2.60 5.42
CA THR A 145 15.21 3.49 4.87
C THR A 145 16.57 3.19 5.50
N ILE A 146 17.62 3.26 4.69
CA ILE A 146 19.00 2.97 5.11
C ILE A 146 19.56 4.10 5.98
N VAL A 147 20.51 3.78 6.85
CA VAL A 147 21.25 4.79 7.60
C VAL A 147 22.26 5.48 6.69
N SER A 148 22.07 6.77 6.40
CA SER A 148 22.93 7.55 5.49
C SER A 148 24.18 8.14 6.15
N ASN A 149 24.30 8.11 7.49
CA ASN A 149 25.42 8.73 8.20
C ASN A 149 26.41 7.70 8.77
N ALA A 150 27.71 7.92 8.48
CA ALA A 150 28.83 7.10 8.91
C ALA A 150 29.11 7.10 10.43
N ASP A 151 28.38 7.89 11.21
CA ASP A 151 28.54 8.04 12.67
C ASP A 151 27.52 7.23 13.50
N GLY A 152 26.56 6.55 12.84
CA GLY A 152 25.56 5.72 13.53
C GLY A 152 24.58 6.51 14.39
N THR A 153 24.54 7.84 14.29
CA THR A 153 23.51 8.63 14.96
C THR A 153 22.23 8.61 14.13
N GLY A 154 21.31 7.76 14.57
CA GLY A 154 19.87 8.02 14.61
C GLY A 154 19.32 8.92 13.51
N GLY A 155 19.13 8.39 12.30
CA GLY A 155 18.30 9.02 11.27
C GLY A 155 16.88 9.14 11.81
N ASP A 156 16.62 10.26 12.46
CA ASP A 156 15.29 10.75 12.73
C ASP A 156 14.54 10.78 11.39
N TRP A 157 13.34 10.20 11.34
CA TRP A 157 12.47 10.28 10.16
C TRP A 157 12.25 11.74 9.73
N THR A 158 12.26 12.66 10.69
CA THR A 158 12.21 14.11 10.47
C THR A 158 13.48 14.65 9.80
N ALA A 159 14.65 14.10 10.14
CA ALA A 159 15.92 14.51 9.52
C ALA A 159 16.02 14.04 8.06
N LEU A 160 15.47 12.86 7.74
CA LEU A 160 15.40 12.38 6.36
C LEU A 160 14.48 13.25 5.49
N ASP A 161 13.32 13.65 5.99
CA ASP A 161 12.37 14.53 5.29
C ASP A 161 12.98 15.91 4.95
N SER A 162 13.70 16.51 5.90
CA SER A 162 14.43 17.77 5.68
C SER A 162 15.57 17.65 4.65
N SER A 163 16.28 16.51 4.64
CA SER A 163 17.40 16.31 3.71
C SER A 163 16.95 16.10 2.25
N VAL A 164 15.75 15.52 2.05
CA VAL A 164 15.15 15.33 0.72
C VAL A 164 14.65 16.65 0.18
N SER A 165 13.98 17.47 0.99
CA SER A 165 13.50 18.79 0.58
C SER A 165 14.64 19.74 0.21
N ASP A 166 15.73 19.77 0.99
CA ASP A 166 16.92 20.57 0.69
C ASP A 166 17.63 20.13 -0.61
N ALA A 167 17.61 18.83 -0.93
CA ALA A 167 18.19 18.31 -2.17
C ALA A 167 17.41 18.75 -3.41
N PHE A 168 16.07 18.76 -3.34
CA PHE A 168 15.21 19.22 -4.43
C PHE A 168 15.30 20.74 -4.66
N GLU A 169 15.39 21.55 -3.60
CA GLU A 169 15.55 23.01 -3.75
C GLU A 169 16.90 23.39 -4.35
N LYS A 170 17.96 22.64 -4.01
CA LYS A 170 19.31 22.89 -4.54
C LYS A 170 19.43 22.53 -6.02
N GLU A 171 18.70 21.53 -6.48
CA GLU A 171 18.63 21.17 -7.90
C GLU A 171 17.83 22.22 -8.70
N ALA A 172 16.69 22.67 -8.17
CA ALA A 172 15.85 23.72 -8.78
C ALA A 172 16.53 25.11 -8.84
N ALA A 173 17.45 25.39 -7.92
CA ALA A 173 18.23 26.64 -7.92
C ALA A 173 19.44 26.62 -8.88
N SER A 174 19.69 25.51 -9.57
CA SER A 174 20.81 25.34 -10.51
C SER A 174 20.42 25.43 -12.00
N GLU A 175 19.14 25.66 -12.32
CA GLU A 175 18.63 26.03 -13.65
C GLU A 175 18.52 27.55 -13.86
#